data_AF-A0A8G1VU81-F1
#
_entry.id   AF-A0A8G1VU81-F1
#
_cell.length_a   1.000
_cell.length_b   1.000
_cell.length_c   1.000
_cell.angle_alpha   90.00
_cell.angle_beta   90.00
_cell.angle_gamma   90.00
#
_symmetry.space_group_name_H-M   'P 1'
#
loop_
_entity.id
_entity.type
_entity.pdbx_description
1 polymer ?
#
loop_
_entity_poly.entity_id
_entity_poly.type
_entity_poly.pdbx_seq_one_letter_code
_entity_poly.pdbx_strand_id
1 'polypeptide(L)'
;MTPPETPASCSLRTQILEAVVGRMIEAGLTGIRDGWRDERFAVYGPDGDVVFEVERSASAYFGVVTSGVQMLGYAIHDDDGDEHGRIRLWIAKRSMSKQTYPGMLDCTAAGALAVGQTPRSTVMLEAAEEASIPRMVLETGLRRSGGISYFHAKGLRPQFEGDDDSVVLLLPEVEYLYELQLDPGTVPRPTDGEVEDFRLWDVDQVLDALRRGLFKPNSAVAIIDFLIRHGMISREREPRYGEIVTRLHRRLPLPWRQSWDD
;
A
#
# COMPACT_ATOMS: atom_id res chain seq x y z
N MET A 1 -39.06 -4.75 0.72
CA MET A 1 -38.44 -5.90 1.39
C MET A 1 -38.16 -5.48 2.82
N THR A 2 -38.82 -6.07 3.80
CA THR A 2 -38.64 -5.71 5.22
C THR A 2 -37.23 -6.17 5.65
N PRO A 3 -36.43 -5.33 6.33
CA PRO A 3 -35.16 -5.77 6.87
C PRO A 3 -35.37 -6.96 7.82
N PRO A 4 -34.48 -7.96 7.85
CA PRO A 4 -34.60 -9.07 8.78
C PRO A 4 -34.60 -8.56 10.23
N GLU A 5 -35.41 -9.18 11.09
CA GLU A 5 -35.56 -8.79 12.51
C GLU A 5 -34.27 -8.93 13.31
N THR A 6 -33.38 -9.84 12.89
CA THR A 6 -32.03 -9.99 13.44
C THR A 6 -31.01 -9.61 12.36
N PRO A 7 -30.09 -8.66 12.64
CA PRO A 7 -28.99 -8.38 11.73
C PRO A 7 -28.19 -9.66 11.46
N ALA A 8 -27.91 -9.96 10.19
CA ALA A 8 -27.02 -11.07 9.83
C ALA A 8 -25.66 -10.92 10.53
N SER A 9 -25.05 -12.02 10.97
CA SER A 9 -23.71 -12.02 11.55
C SER A 9 -22.65 -11.65 10.49
N CYS A 10 -21.48 -11.21 10.94
CA CYS A 10 -20.33 -10.94 10.05
C CYS A 10 -20.02 -12.15 9.15
N SER A 11 -19.94 -13.35 9.72
CA SER A 11 -19.69 -14.59 8.97
C SER A 11 -20.78 -14.88 7.91
N LEU A 12 -22.06 -14.67 8.25
CA LEU A 12 -23.15 -14.88 7.28
C LEU A 12 -23.08 -13.87 6.13
N ARG A 13 -22.77 -12.60 6.41
CA ARG A 13 -22.58 -11.57 5.38
C ARG A 13 -21.40 -11.89 4.47
N THR A 14 -20.29 -12.37 5.02
CA THR A 14 -19.13 -12.84 4.24
C THR A 14 -19.53 -13.98 3.29
N GLN A 15 -20.24 -15.01 3.77
CA GLN A 15 -20.70 -16.12 2.91
C GLN A 15 -21.64 -15.67 1.80
N ILE A 16 -22.57 -14.75 2.10
CA ILE A 16 -23.46 -14.16 1.10
C ILE A 16 -22.66 -13.42 0.04
N LEU A 17 -21.67 -12.63 0.45
CA LEU A 17 -20.83 -11.87 -0.47
C LEU A 17 -19.96 -12.78 -1.33
N GLU A 18 -19.38 -13.84 -0.77
CA GLU A 18 -18.63 -14.85 -1.52
C GLU A 18 -19.48 -15.48 -2.63
N ALA A 19 -20.74 -15.83 -2.33
CA ALA A 19 -21.67 -16.34 -3.34
C ALA A 19 -21.98 -15.29 -4.43
N VAL A 20 -22.08 -14.01 -4.07
CA VAL A 20 -22.24 -12.91 -5.04
C VAL A 20 -20.99 -12.79 -5.92
N VAL A 21 -19.80 -12.83 -5.33
CA VAL A 21 -18.52 -12.79 -6.05
C VAL A 21 -18.39 -13.98 -7.00
N GLY A 22 -18.79 -15.18 -6.59
CA GLY A 22 -18.86 -16.35 -7.47
C GLY A 22 -19.73 -16.10 -8.71
N ARG A 23 -20.94 -15.57 -8.52
CA ARG A 23 -21.83 -15.20 -9.64
C ARG A 23 -21.26 -14.09 -10.52
N MET A 24 -20.53 -13.13 -9.94
CA MET A 24 -19.84 -12.08 -10.71
C MET A 24 -18.75 -12.68 -11.63
N ILE A 25 -18.00 -13.66 -11.14
CA ILE A 25 -16.99 -14.39 -11.93
C ILE A 25 -17.68 -15.18 -13.05
N GLU A 26 -18.77 -15.90 -12.75
CA GLU A 26 -19.57 -16.63 -13.74
C GLU A 26 -20.18 -15.71 -14.80
N ALA A 27 -20.55 -14.48 -14.42
CA ALA A 27 -21.07 -13.46 -15.32
C ALA A 27 -19.99 -12.73 -16.16
N GLY A 28 -18.72 -13.14 -16.06
CA GLY A 28 -17.63 -12.63 -16.92
C GLY A 28 -16.67 -11.66 -16.25
N LEU A 29 -16.80 -11.35 -14.95
CA LEU A 29 -15.80 -10.57 -14.22
C LEU A 29 -14.59 -11.44 -13.80
N THR A 30 -13.98 -12.11 -14.77
CA THR A 30 -12.91 -13.10 -14.55
C THR A 30 -11.65 -12.50 -13.92
N GLY A 31 -11.43 -11.19 -14.04
CA GLY A 31 -10.33 -10.50 -13.39
C GLY A 31 -10.35 -10.61 -11.85
N ILE A 32 -11.50 -10.92 -11.24
CA ILE A 32 -11.57 -11.27 -9.81
C ILE A 32 -10.86 -12.62 -9.57
N ARG A 33 -11.18 -13.63 -10.38
CA ARG A 33 -10.56 -14.97 -10.30
C ARG A 33 -9.06 -14.91 -10.58
N ASP A 34 -8.67 -14.15 -11.60
CA ASP A 34 -7.25 -14.03 -11.99
C ASP A 34 -6.43 -13.37 -10.88
N GLY A 35 -7.05 -12.49 -10.09
CA GLY A 35 -6.42 -11.79 -8.96
C GLY A 35 -6.54 -12.48 -7.61
N TRP A 36 -7.18 -13.65 -7.53
CA TRP A 36 -7.49 -14.36 -6.27
C TRP A 36 -6.22 -14.76 -5.53
N ARG A 37 -6.18 -14.58 -4.20
CA ARG A 37 -5.00 -14.84 -3.37
C ARG A 37 -5.29 -15.62 -2.10
N ASP A 38 -6.54 -16.04 -1.88
CA ASP A 38 -6.99 -16.61 -0.61
C ASP A 38 -6.69 -15.68 0.57
N GLU A 39 -6.81 -14.37 0.31
CA GLU A 39 -6.50 -13.29 1.24
C GLU A 39 -7.68 -12.33 1.29
N ARG A 40 -8.24 -12.18 2.50
CA ARG A 40 -9.42 -11.36 2.73
C ARG A 40 -9.07 -10.03 3.37
N PHE A 41 -9.83 -9.01 2.99
CA PHE A 41 -9.83 -7.70 3.60
C PHE A 41 -11.07 -7.49 4.44
N ALA A 42 -10.89 -6.79 5.57
CA ALA A 42 -11.97 -6.39 6.44
C ALA A 42 -12.77 -5.24 5.80
N VAL A 43 -14.10 -5.35 5.81
CA VAL A 43 -14.98 -4.24 5.47
C VAL A 43 -15.53 -3.66 6.76
N TYR A 44 -15.33 -2.36 6.94
CA TYR A 44 -15.67 -1.67 8.18
C TYR A 44 -17.07 -1.04 8.12
N GLY A 45 -17.76 -1.05 9.26
CA GLY A 45 -18.96 -0.27 9.51
C GLY A 45 -18.63 1.16 9.98
N PRO A 46 -19.62 2.07 10.03
CA PRO A 46 -19.44 3.44 10.51
C PRO A 46 -18.86 3.53 11.94
N ASP A 47 -19.11 2.53 12.76
CA ASP A 47 -18.65 2.45 14.16
C ASP A 47 -17.23 1.85 14.29
N GLY A 48 -16.59 1.49 13.17
CA GLY A 48 -15.24 0.93 13.12
C GLY A 48 -15.16 -0.58 13.35
N ASP A 49 -16.30 -1.27 13.47
CA ASP A 49 -16.41 -2.72 13.55
C ASP A 49 -16.26 -3.37 12.17
N VAL A 50 -15.78 -4.62 12.13
CA VAL A 50 -15.73 -5.41 10.89
C VAL A 50 -17.12 -5.97 10.61
N VAL A 51 -17.77 -5.48 9.56
CA VAL A 51 -19.14 -5.87 9.19
C VAL A 51 -19.21 -7.13 8.34
N PHE A 52 -18.19 -7.38 7.52
CA PHE A 52 -17.96 -8.59 6.74
C PHE A 52 -16.54 -8.57 6.15
N GLU A 53 -16.15 -9.65 5.51
CA GLU A 53 -14.86 -9.81 4.84
C GLU A 53 -15.07 -9.99 3.34
N VAL A 54 -14.12 -9.53 2.53
CA VAL A 54 -14.16 -9.69 1.08
C VAL A 54 -12.81 -10.15 0.57
N GLU A 55 -12.80 -11.04 -0.42
CA GLU A 55 -11.56 -11.42 -1.10
C GLU A 55 -10.86 -10.20 -1.71
N ARG A 56 -9.54 -10.12 -1.56
CA ARG A 56 -8.72 -8.99 -1.98
C ARG A 56 -8.99 -8.56 -3.43
N SER A 57 -9.12 -9.50 -4.36
CA SER A 57 -9.36 -9.19 -5.77
C SER A 57 -10.77 -8.67 -6.07
N ALA A 58 -11.73 -8.95 -5.19
CA ALA A 58 -13.11 -8.48 -5.31
C ALA A 58 -13.33 -7.11 -4.65
N SER A 59 -12.50 -6.72 -3.67
CA SER A 59 -12.63 -5.46 -2.91
C SER A 59 -12.88 -4.21 -3.78
N ALA A 60 -12.16 -4.13 -4.91
CA ALA A 60 -12.22 -3.03 -5.88
C ALA A 60 -13.61 -2.83 -6.49
N TYR A 61 -14.36 -3.91 -6.70
CA TYR A 61 -15.69 -3.88 -7.34
C TYR A 61 -16.77 -3.37 -6.40
N PHE A 62 -16.50 -3.37 -5.09
CA PHE A 62 -17.42 -2.89 -4.06
C PHE A 62 -17.00 -1.54 -3.47
N GLY A 63 -15.93 -0.92 -3.99
CA GLY A 63 -15.42 0.36 -3.46
C GLY A 63 -14.97 0.27 -2.00
N VAL A 64 -14.54 -0.91 -1.56
CA VAL A 64 -14.06 -1.14 -0.19
C VAL A 64 -12.78 -0.34 0.02
N VAL A 65 -12.68 0.36 1.15
CA VAL A 65 -11.42 1.01 1.55
C VAL A 65 -10.43 -0.07 1.93
N THR A 66 -9.34 -0.17 1.17
CA THR A 66 -8.24 -1.08 1.49
C THR A 66 -7.17 -0.37 2.31
N SER A 67 -6.47 -1.14 3.12
CA SER A 67 -5.36 -0.62 3.92
C SER A 67 -4.08 -1.37 3.60
N GLY A 68 -2.94 -0.69 3.68
CA GLY A 68 -1.62 -1.26 3.49
C GLY A 68 -0.58 -0.60 4.38
N VAL A 69 0.63 -1.15 4.40
CA VAL A 69 1.79 -0.59 5.09
C VAL A 69 2.87 -0.27 4.08
N GLN A 70 3.58 0.83 4.31
CA GLN A 70 4.76 1.22 3.53
C GLN A 70 5.88 1.54 4.50
N MET A 71 7.00 0.84 4.42
CA MET A 71 8.20 1.11 5.21
C MET A 71 9.34 1.61 4.34
N LEU A 72 9.91 2.76 4.70
CA LEU A 72 11.14 3.24 4.09
C LEU A 72 12.32 3.12 5.07
N GLY A 73 13.26 2.25 4.70
CA GLY A 73 14.57 2.16 5.30
C GLY A 73 15.48 3.26 4.76
N TYR A 74 16.21 3.94 5.63
CA TYR A 74 17.17 4.97 5.23
C TYR A 74 18.46 4.87 6.04
N ALA A 75 19.56 5.35 5.48
CA ALA A 75 20.85 5.45 6.15
C ALA A 75 21.32 6.91 6.13
N ILE A 76 22.06 7.32 7.16
CA ILE A 76 22.74 8.61 7.21
C ILE A 76 24.21 8.36 6.90
N HIS A 77 24.72 9.03 5.86
CA HIS A 77 26.13 9.01 5.51
C HIS A 77 26.80 10.31 5.93
N ASP A 78 27.92 10.22 6.63
CA ASP A 78 28.65 11.38 7.18
C ASP A 78 29.48 12.13 6.13
N ASP A 79 29.60 11.61 4.92
CA ASP A 79 30.69 11.98 4.00
C ASP A 79 30.44 13.11 3.00
N ASP A 80 29.24 13.71 2.85
CA ASP A 80 29.11 14.91 2.00
C ASP A 80 27.80 15.70 2.23
N GLY A 81 27.93 17.01 2.46
CA GLY A 81 26.84 17.98 2.25
C GLY A 81 25.98 18.37 3.45
N ASP A 82 24.95 19.19 3.16
CA ASP A 82 23.93 19.59 4.13
C ASP A 82 23.09 18.39 4.62
N GLU A 83 22.17 18.61 5.56
CA GLU A 83 21.40 17.52 6.17
C GLU A 83 20.65 16.64 5.16
N HIS A 84 20.28 17.18 4.00
CA HIS A 84 19.55 16.46 2.95
C HIS A 84 20.47 15.57 2.11
N GLY A 85 21.72 15.99 1.86
CA GLY A 85 22.70 15.22 1.10
C GLY A 85 23.18 13.94 1.81
N ARG A 86 22.99 13.86 3.13
CA ARG A 86 23.40 12.72 3.95
C ARG A 86 22.43 11.55 3.96
N ILE A 87 21.14 11.79 3.66
CA ILE A 87 20.12 10.75 3.69
C ILE A 87 20.19 9.92 2.40
N ARG A 88 20.31 8.61 2.55
CA ARG A 88 20.16 7.64 1.46
C ARG A 88 19.03 6.68 1.75
N LEU A 89 18.25 6.33 0.73
CA LEU A 89 17.04 5.54 0.83
C LEU A 89 17.28 4.13 0.28
N TRP A 90 16.85 3.11 1.02
CA TRP A 90 16.84 1.73 0.55
C TRP A 90 15.61 1.48 -0.32
N ILE A 91 15.81 1.46 -1.63
CA ILE A 91 14.76 1.24 -2.62
C ILE A 91 14.78 -0.22 -3.04
N ALA A 92 13.62 -0.89 -2.95
CA ALA A 92 13.46 -2.23 -3.48
C ALA A 92 13.15 -2.19 -4.97
N LYS A 93 13.58 -3.22 -5.71
CA LYS A 93 13.09 -3.49 -7.05
C LYS A 93 12.23 -4.75 -7.01
N ARG A 94 10.98 -4.64 -7.45
CA ARG A 94 10.03 -5.76 -7.45
C ARG A 94 10.50 -6.86 -8.41
N SER A 95 10.37 -8.11 -7.99
CA SER A 95 10.63 -9.27 -8.85
C SER A 95 9.75 -9.24 -10.10
N MET A 96 10.30 -9.74 -11.21
CA MET A 96 9.57 -9.89 -12.47
C MET A 96 8.42 -10.92 -12.37
N SER A 97 8.42 -11.78 -11.35
CA SER A 97 7.34 -12.74 -11.08
C SER A 97 6.14 -12.13 -10.35
N LYS A 98 6.24 -10.91 -9.81
CA LYS A 98 5.11 -10.28 -9.10
C LYS A 98 3.94 -10.07 -10.05
N GLN A 99 2.75 -10.48 -9.60
CA GLN A 99 1.51 -10.36 -10.38
C GLN A 99 1.15 -8.91 -10.75
N THR A 100 1.50 -7.95 -9.88
CA THR A 100 1.26 -6.52 -10.11
C THR A 100 2.58 -5.77 -10.15
N TYR A 101 2.69 -4.84 -11.10
CA TYR A 101 3.85 -3.95 -11.24
C TYR A 101 5.22 -4.67 -11.23
N PRO A 102 5.43 -5.74 -12.01
CA PRO A 102 6.71 -6.45 -12.05
C PRO A 102 7.84 -5.53 -12.49
N GLY A 103 9.00 -5.61 -11.83
CA GLY A 103 10.20 -4.83 -12.17
C GLY A 103 10.18 -3.35 -11.76
N MET A 104 9.06 -2.83 -11.26
CA MET A 104 8.98 -1.44 -10.77
C MET A 104 9.71 -1.28 -9.42
N LEU A 105 10.09 -0.04 -9.11
CA LEU A 105 10.68 0.30 -7.81
C LEU A 105 9.60 0.36 -6.72
N ASP A 106 9.97 0.04 -5.49
CA ASP A 106 9.09 -0.04 -4.32
C ASP A 106 9.75 0.59 -3.09
N CYS A 107 8.97 0.73 -2.02
CA CYS A 107 9.48 0.99 -0.67
C CYS A 107 10.39 -0.16 -0.21
N THR A 108 11.11 -0.01 0.90
CA THR A 108 11.98 -1.07 1.42
C THR A 108 11.20 -2.32 1.81
N ALA A 109 9.99 -2.14 2.35
CA ALA A 109 9.03 -3.22 2.54
C ALA A 109 7.60 -2.69 2.44
N ALA A 110 6.67 -3.46 1.88
CA ALA A 110 5.30 -3.02 1.69
C ALA A 110 4.28 -4.17 1.59
N GLY A 111 3.22 -4.09 2.39
CA GLY A 111 2.21 -5.14 2.50
C GLY A 111 0.78 -4.61 2.47
N ALA A 112 -0.18 -5.48 2.13
CA ALA A 112 -1.59 -5.20 2.34
C ALA A 112 -2.00 -5.61 3.77
N LEU A 113 -3.01 -4.95 4.33
CA LEU A 113 -3.54 -5.29 5.65
C LEU A 113 -4.69 -6.29 5.51
N ALA A 114 -4.41 -7.57 5.72
CA ALA A 114 -5.42 -8.62 5.77
C ALA A 114 -6.27 -8.56 7.05
N VAL A 115 -7.39 -9.29 7.05
CA VAL A 115 -8.27 -9.40 8.22
C VAL A 115 -7.47 -9.87 9.44
N GLY A 116 -7.69 -9.20 10.58
CA GLY A 116 -7.07 -9.57 11.86
C GLY A 116 -5.63 -9.09 12.05
N GLN A 117 -5.00 -8.50 11.03
CA GLN A 117 -3.66 -7.94 11.16
C GLN A 117 -3.68 -6.52 11.74
N THR A 118 -2.58 -6.12 12.37
CA THR A 118 -2.34 -4.73 12.75
C THR A 118 -1.27 -4.13 11.84
N PRO A 119 -1.30 -2.80 11.60
CA PRO A 119 -0.29 -2.15 10.78
C PRO A 119 1.14 -2.47 11.24
N ARG A 120 1.39 -2.44 12.56
CA ARG A 120 2.72 -2.77 13.10
C ARG A 120 3.09 -4.23 12.91
N SER A 121 2.18 -5.18 13.17
CA SER A 121 2.51 -6.60 12.98
C SER A 121 2.77 -6.93 11.52
N THR A 122 2.03 -6.30 10.60
CA THR A 122 2.17 -6.45 9.14
C THR A 122 3.52 -5.92 8.68
N VAL A 123 3.84 -4.65 8.97
CA VAL A 123 5.11 -4.07 8.49
C VAL A 123 6.33 -4.79 9.06
N MET A 124 6.25 -5.32 10.28
CA MET A 124 7.32 -6.14 10.86
C MET A 124 7.49 -7.48 10.16
N LEU A 125 6.39 -8.10 9.70
CA LEU A 125 6.43 -9.33 8.93
C LEU A 125 7.03 -9.07 7.54
N GLU A 126 6.47 -8.11 6.80
CA GLU A 126 6.91 -7.74 5.46
C GLU A 126 8.39 -7.34 5.43
N ALA A 127 8.84 -6.53 6.40
CA ALA A 127 10.25 -6.14 6.49
C ALA A 127 11.19 -7.30 6.81
N ALA A 128 10.72 -8.31 7.56
CA ALA A 128 11.50 -9.50 7.83
C ALA A 128 11.55 -10.44 6.62
N GLU A 129 10.44 -10.59 5.88
CA GLU A 129 10.31 -11.49 4.73
C GLU A 129 10.91 -10.88 3.45
N GLU A 130 10.49 -9.69 3.05
CA GLU A 130 10.92 -9.06 1.79
C GLU A 130 12.37 -8.54 1.86
N ALA A 131 12.78 -8.03 3.04
CA ALA A 131 14.02 -7.26 3.20
C ALA A 131 15.06 -7.92 4.12
N SER A 132 14.78 -9.10 4.68
CA SER A 132 15.69 -9.80 5.61
C SER A 132 16.09 -8.95 6.83
N ILE A 133 15.28 -7.96 7.22
CA ILE A 133 15.62 -7.08 8.35
C ILE A 133 15.40 -7.85 9.66
N PRO A 134 16.42 -7.98 10.54
CA PRO A 134 16.25 -8.72 11.77
C PRO A 134 15.16 -8.13 12.65
N ARG A 135 14.30 -8.99 13.21
CA ARG A 135 13.20 -8.58 14.11
C ARG A 135 13.67 -7.68 15.25
N MET A 136 14.84 -7.93 15.83
CA MET A 136 15.40 -7.07 16.89
C MET A 136 15.65 -5.62 16.42
N VAL A 137 16.10 -5.43 15.18
CA VAL A 137 16.29 -4.10 14.57
C VAL A 137 14.94 -3.41 14.36
N LEU A 138 13.93 -4.15 13.89
CA LEU A 138 12.56 -3.64 13.73
C LEU A 138 11.93 -3.26 15.08
N GLU A 139 12.07 -4.09 16.11
CA GLU A 139 11.49 -3.84 17.43
C GLU A 139 12.04 -2.58 18.10
N THR A 140 13.32 -2.27 17.85
CA THR A 140 14.03 -1.14 18.46
C THR A 140 13.99 0.13 17.64
N GLY A 141 14.05 0.02 16.31
CA GLY A 141 14.24 1.16 15.41
C GLY A 141 13.02 1.58 14.60
N LEU A 142 12.02 0.69 14.43
CA LEU A 142 10.88 0.96 13.55
C LEU A 142 9.98 2.05 14.14
N ARG A 143 9.85 3.16 13.40
CA ARG A 143 9.03 4.31 13.78
C ARG A 143 7.85 4.44 12.84
N ARG A 144 6.68 4.70 13.40
CA ARG A 144 5.54 5.17 12.61
C ARG A 144 5.77 6.63 12.23
N SER A 145 5.60 6.95 10.95
CA SER A 145 5.85 8.29 10.42
C SER A 145 4.59 9.01 9.95
N GLY A 146 3.48 8.31 9.74
CA GLY A 146 2.21 8.93 9.39
C GLY A 146 1.23 8.00 8.69
N GLY A 147 0.39 8.58 7.85
CA GLY A 147 -0.54 7.87 6.99
C GLY A 147 -0.99 8.75 5.83
N ILE A 148 -1.18 8.13 4.67
CA ILE A 148 -1.73 8.77 3.47
C ILE A 148 -3.00 8.07 3.03
N SER A 149 -3.88 8.82 2.36
CA SER A 149 -5.15 8.31 1.87
C SER A 149 -5.49 8.91 0.52
N TYR A 150 -5.86 8.05 -0.42
CA TYR A 150 -6.09 8.44 -1.81
C TYR A 150 -7.09 7.50 -2.49
N PHE A 151 -7.47 7.86 -3.71
CA PHE A 151 -8.15 6.94 -4.61
C PHE A 151 -7.19 6.61 -5.74
N HIS A 152 -6.96 5.33 -5.99
CA HIS A 152 -6.29 4.90 -7.21
C HIS A 152 -7.34 4.45 -8.24
N ALA A 153 -7.17 4.90 -9.48
CA ALA A 153 -8.05 4.54 -10.58
C ALA A 153 -7.49 3.29 -11.27
N LYS A 154 -8.27 2.22 -11.28
CA LYS A 154 -7.95 0.98 -11.99
C LYS A 154 -8.92 0.81 -13.13
N GLY A 155 -8.44 0.93 -14.37
CA GLY A 155 -9.25 0.59 -15.53
C GLY A 155 -9.63 -0.88 -15.49
N LEU A 156 -10.92 -1.18 -15.52
CA LEU A 156 -11.39 -2.47 -16.02
C LEU A 156 -11.35 -2.38 -17.53
N ARG A 157 -10.73 -3.37 -18.16
CA ARG A 157 -11.12 -3.72 -19.51
C ARG A 157 -12.26 -4.73 -19.35
N PRO A 158 -13.53 -4.33 -19.44
CA PRO A 158 -14.57 -5.33 -19.57
C PRO A 158 -14.29 -6.12 -20.85
N GLN A 159 -14.22 -7.45 -20.75
CA GLN A 159 -14.43 -8.35 -21.89
C GLN A 159 -15.93 -8.51 -22.15
N PHE A 160 -16.73 -7.48 -21.88
CA PHE A 160 -18.09 -7.44 -22.38
C PHE A 160 -17.98 -7.05 -23.84
N GLU A 161 -18.27 -7.98 -24.75
CA GLU A 161 -18.37 -7.69 -26.17
C GLU A 161 -19.40 -6.56 -26.35
N GLY A 162 -18.94 -5.37 -26.76
CA GLY A 162 -19.85 -4.37 -27.33
C GLY A 162 -19.68 -2.89 -26.98
N ASP A 163 -18.79 -2.46 -26.07
CA ASP A 163 -18.60 -1.02 -25.85
C ASP A 163 -17.15 -0.61 -25.58
N ASP A 164 -16.74 0.49 -26.22
CA ASP A 164 -15.46 1.20 -26.10
C ASP A 164 -15.33 1.95 -24.75
N ASP A 165 -16.32 1.78 -23.85
CA ASP A 165 -16.38 2.43 -22.55
C ASP A 165 -15.68 1.58 -21.49
N SER A 166 -14.38 1.80 -21.31
CA SER A 166 -13.64 1.25 -20.18
C SER A 166 -14.22 1.78 -18.86
N VAL A 167 -14.84 0.90 -18.06
CA VAL A 167 -15.26 1.25 -16.70
C VAL A 167 -14.01 1.40 -15.83
N VAL A 168 -13.86 2.55 -15.16
CA VAL A 168 -12.78 2.78 -14.19
C VAL A 168 -13.29 2.48 -12.79
N LEU A 169 -12.64 1.54 -12.10
CA LEU A 169 -12.85 1.35 -10.67
C LEU A 169 -12.05 2.40 -9.91
N LEU A 170 -12.69 3.02 -8.92
CA LEU A 170 -12.04 3.90 -7.96
C LEU A 170 -11.84 3.12 -6.68
N LEU A 171 -10.59 2.91 -6.31
CA LEU A 171 -10.20 2.13 -5.14
C LEU A 171 -9.71 3.10 -4.07
N PRO A 172 -10.49 3.32 -3.00
CA PRO A 172 -10.02 4.08 -1.85
C PRO A 172 -8.99 3.26 -1.08
N GLU A 173 -7.88 3.88 -0.74
CA GLU A 173 -6.77 3.22 -0.07
C GLU A 173 -6.19 4.10 1.03
N VAL A 174 -5.78 3.46 2.12
CA VAL A 174 -5.05 4.07 3.23
C VAL A 174 -3.73 3.33 3.42
N GLU A 175 -2.62 4.05 3.40
CA GLU A 175 -1.29 3.47 3.64
C GLU A 175 -0.76 3.98 4.97
N TYR A 176 -0.37 3.04 5.83
CA TYR A 176 0.22 3.26 7.13
C TYR A 176 1.74 3.36 6.94
N LEU A 177 2.32 4.51 7.28
CA LEU A 177 3.70 4.82 6.93
C LEU A 177 4.65 4.56 8.10
N TYR A 178 5.74 3.88 7.79
CA TYR A 178 6.80 3.53 8.72
C TYR A 178 8.17 3.90 8.16
N GLU A 179 9.10 4.13 9.06
CA GLU A 179 10.49 4.45 8.76
C GLU A 179 11.42 3.69 9.67
N LEU A 180 12.58 3.35 9.13
CA LEU A 180 13.63 2.68 9.86
C LEU A 180 14.98 3.24 9.45
N GLN A 181 15.65 3.93 10.38
CA GLN A 181 17.05 4.25 10.19
C GLN A 181 17.87 2.97 10.34
N LEU A 182 18.58 2.59 9.29
CA LEU A 182 19.46 1.43 9.28
C LEU A 182 20.90 1.88 9.47
N ASP A 183 21.58 1.20 10.39
CA ASP A 183 23.03 1.35 10.55
C ASP A 183 23.75 0.96 9.25
N PRO A 184 24.93 1.53 8.95
CA PRO A 184 25.67 1.22 7.72
C PRO A 184 25.97 -0.27 7.49
N GLY A 185 26.00 -1.08 8.55
CA GLY A 185 26.21 -2.53 8.48
C GLY A 185 24.95 -3.35 8.19
N THR A 186 23.76 -2.76 8.29
CA THR A 186 22.48 -3.46 8.06
C THR A 186 22.02 -3.24 6.63
N VAL A 187 22.28 -4.22 5.77
CA VAL A 187 21.95 -4.18 4.34
C VAL A 187 20.74 -5.08 4.07
N PRO A 188 19.60 -4.52 3.60
CA PRO A 188 18.44 -5.30 3.16
C PRO A 188 18.79 -6.32 2.08
N ARG A 189 18.16 -7.50 2.14
CA ARG A 189 18.37 -8.58 1.16
C ARG A 189 17.05 -9.25 0.81
N PRO A 190 16.83 -9.60 -0.47
CA PRO A 190 15.64 -10.37 -0.86
C PRO A 190 15.66 -11.77 -0.26
N THR A 191 14.50 -12.27 0.20
CA THR A 191 14.40 -13.61 0.84
C THR A 191 13.37 -14.52 0.19
N ASP A 192 12.20 -14.00 -0.15
CA ASP A 192 11.00 -14.76 -0.52
C ASP A 192 10.74 -14.80 -2.05
N GLY A 193 11.56 -14.12 -2.84
CA GLY A 193 11.43 -14.02 -4.29
C GLY A 193 10.46 -12.92 -4.76
N GLU A 194 9.91 -12.12 -3.85
CA GLU A 194 9.06 -10.96 -4.18
C GLU A 194 9.86 -9.73 -4.60
N VAL A 195 11.08 -9.62 -4.08
CA VAL A 195 12.06 -8.56 -4.40
C VAL A 195 13.21 -9.14 -5.24
N GLU A 196 13.65 -8.40 -6.25
CA GLU A 196 14.80 -8.73 -7.10
C GLU A 196 16.12 -8.23 -6.49
N ASP A 197 16.18 -6.95 -6.14
CA ASP A 197 17.34 -6.33 -5.51
C ASP A 197 16.94 -5.15 -4.60
N PHE A 198 17.89 -4.73 -3.75
CA PHE A 198 17.81 -3.49 -2.98
C PHE A 198 18.94 -2.56 -3.40
N ARG A 199 18.63 -1.27 -3.47
CA ARG A 199 19.58 -0.23 -3.88
C ARG A 199 19.56 0.91 -2.87
N LEU A 200 20.74 1.31 -2.42
CA LEU A 200 20.89 2.47 -1.56
C LEU A 200 21.07 3.71 -2.45
N TRP A 201 20.03 4.51 -2.58
CA TRP A 201 19.98 5.66 -3.48
C TRP A 201 20.05 6.98 -2.73
N ASP A 202 20.71 7.97 -3.33
CA ASP A 202 20.60 9.35 -2.88
C ASP A 202 19.23 9.94 -3.28
N VAL A 203 18.93 11.12 -2.72
CA VAL A 203 17.65 11.80 -2.92
C VAL A 203 17.46 12.20 -4.40
N ASP A 204 18.52 12.58 -5.10
CA ASP A 204 18.43 13.01 -6.50
C ASP A 204 18.09 11.84 -7.43
N GLN A 205 18.67 10.67 -7.21
CA GLN A 205 18.33 9.41 -7.89
C GLN A 205 16.86 9.04 -7.67
N VAL A 206 16.38 9.16 -6.43
CA VAL A 206 14.98 8.89 -6.09
C VAL A 206 14.04 9.88 -6.79
N LEU A 207 14.37 11.18 -6.78
CA LEU A 207 13.59 12.20 -7.47
C LEU A 207 13.57 12.01 -9.00
N ASP A 208 14.70 11.65 -9.63
CA ASP A 208 14.74 11.30 -11.06
C ASP A 208 13.79 10.14 -11.38
N ALA A 209 13.88 9.05 -10.61
CA ALA A 209 13.05 7.88 -10.82
C ALA A 209 11.55 8.14 -10.58
N LEU A 210 11.20 8.98 -9.61
CA LEU A 210 9.82 9.45 -9.40
C LEU A 210 9.32 10.24 -10.61
N ARG A 211 10.11 11.19 -11.14
CA ARG A 211 9.74 11.97 -12.34
C ARG A 211 9.55 11.09 -13.57
N ARG A 212 10.31 10.00 -13.66
CA ARG A 212 10.24 9.01 -14.75
C ARG A 212 9.14 7.95 -14.55
N GLY A 213 8.41 7.98 -13.44
CA GLY A 213 7.31 7.05 -13.16
C GLY A 213 7.77 5.60 -12.96
N LEU A 214 8.98 5.38 -12.44
CA LEU A 214 9.56 4.04 -12.28
C LEU A 214 9.08 3.31 -11.02
N PHE A 215 8.49 4.04 -10.07
CA PHE A 215 7.95 3.48 -8.84
C PHE A 215 6.54 2.94 -9.04
N LYS A 216 6.25 1.83 -8.37
CA LYS A 216 4.89 1.37 -8.15
C LYS A 216 4.07 2.52 -7.53
N PRO A 217 2.84 2.78 -8.00
CA PRO A 217 2.13 4.03 -7.66
C PRO A 217 1.96 4.30 -6.16
N ASN A 218 1.62 3.30 -5.35
CA ASN A 218 1.42 3.48 -3.90
C ASN A 218 2.75 3.75 -3.16
N SER A 219 3.82 3.10 -3.58
CA SER A 219 5.17 3.32 -3.07
C SER A 219 5.68 4.72 -3.44
N ALA A 220 5.39 5.19 -4.66
CA ALA A 220 5.75 6.52 -5.11
C ALA A 220 5.18 7.61 -4.19
N VAL A 221 3.90 7.51 -3.83
CA VAL A 221 3.24 8.49 -2.95
C VAL A 221 3.74 8.42 -1.50
N ALA A 222 4.08 7.22 -1.00
CA ALA A 222 4.70 7.06 0.31
C ALA A 222 6.11 7.68 0.38
N ILE A 223 6.91 7.52 -0.67
CA ILE A 223 8.22 8.15 -0.77
C ILE A 223 8.10 9.67 -0.89
N ILE A 224 7.15 10.19 -1.68
CA ILE A 224 6.91 11.64 -1.76
C ILE A 224 6.55 12.20 -0.37
N ASP A 225 5.71 11.52 0.40
CA ASP A 225 5.40 11.90 1.78
C ASP A 225 6.66 11.94 2.67
N PHE A 226 7.53 10.94 2.59
CA PHE A 226 8.83 10.95 3.26
C PHE A 226 9.66 12.18 2.88
N LEU A 227 9.83 12.43 1.59
CA LEU A 227 10.63 13.56 1.09
C LEU A 227 10.06 14.91 1.54
N ILE A 228 8.74 15.03 1.68
CA ILE A 228 8.09 16.23 2.23
C ILE A 228 8.40 16.40 3.73
N ARG A 229 8.19 15.35 4.54
CA ARG A 229 8.40 15.43 5.99
C ARG A 229 9.86 15.64 6.38
N HIS A 230 10.79 15.16 5.56
CA HIS A 230 12.23 15.35 5.72
C HIS A 230 12.76 16.61 5.00
N GLY A 231 11.90 17.49 4.50
CA GLY A 231 12.28 18.82 3.97
C GLY A 231 12.94 18.83 2.58
N MET A 232 13.03 17.67 1.92
CA MET A 232 13.63 17.52 0.58
C MET A 232 12.70 18.01 -0.52
N ILE A 233 11.39 17.87 -0.32
CA ILE A 233 10.35 18.54 -1.10
C ILE A 233 9.72 19.60 -0.20
N SER A 234 9.85 20.87 -0.57
CA SER A 234 9.34 21.99 0.22
C SER A 234 8.51 22.94 -0.64
N ARG A 235 7.72 23.81 0.00
CA ARG A 235 6.91 24.82 -0.68
C ARG A 235 7.74 25.78 -1.52
N GLU A 236 8.98 26.04 -1.11
CA GLU A 236 9.92 26.94 -1.79
C GLU A 236 10.50 26.32 -3.06
N ARG A 237 10.53 24.98 -3.15
CA ARG A 237 11.17 24.23 -4.24
C ARG A 237 10.18 23.55 -5.19
N GLU A 238 8.96 23.24 -4.73
CA GLU A 238 7.93 22.55 -5.52
C GLU A 238 6.69 23.45 -5.73
N PRO A 239 6.47 23.98 -6.94
CA PRO A 239 5.33 24.86 -7.24
C PRO A 239 3.97 24.24 -6.95
N ARG A 240 3.85 22.90 -7.03
CA ARG A 240 2.60 22.16 -6.75
C ARG A 240 2.55 21.56 -5.35
N TYR A 241 3.39 22.02 -4.41
CA TYR A 241 3.48 21.46 -3.05
C TYR A 241 2.11 21.30 -2.38
N GLY A 242 1.28 22.36 -2.39
CA GLY A 242 -0.05 22.33 -1.77
C GLY A 242 -1.00 21.31 -2.41
N GLU A 243 -0.92 21.14 -3.73
CA GLU A 243 -1.70 20.12 -4.45
C GLU A 243 -1.23 18.71 -4.09
N ILE A 244 0.08 18.48 -4.04
CA ILE A 244 0.67 17.19 -3.68
C ILE A 244 0.21 16.80 -2.27
N VAL A 245 0.40 17.67 -1.27
CA VAL A 245 -0.03 17.42 0.12
C VAL A 245 -1.53 17.12 0.19
N THR A 246 -2.37 17.91 -0.52
CA THR A 246 -3.83 17.69 -0.54
C THR A 246 -4.20 16.34 -1.16
N ARG A 247 -3.49 15.92 -2.21
CA ARG A 247 -3.76 14.63 -2.89
C ARG A 247 -3.23 13.42 -2.12
N LEU A 248 -2.23 13.59 -1.25
CA LEU A 248 -1.73 12.56 -0.34
C LEU A 248 -2.67 12.32 0.85
N HIS A 249 -3.47 13.31 1.25
CA HIS A 249 -4.36 13.22 2.42
C HIS A 249 -5.83 13.45 2.06
N ARG A 250 -6.36 12.67 1.11
CA ARG A 250 -7.77 12.78 0.71
C ARG A 250 -8.67 12.22 1.80
N ARG A 251 -9.69 12.98 2.18
CA ARG A 251 -10.76 12.46 3.03
C ARG A 251 -11.54 11.38 2.27
N LEU A 252 -11.56 10.17 2.82
CA LEU A 252 -12.36 9.07 2.31
C LEU A 252 -13.76 9.12 2.95
N PRO A 253 -14.86 9.24 2.19
CA PRO A 253 -16.23 9.32 2.72
C PRO A 253 -16.83 7.93 3.01
N LEU A 254 -15.99 6.95 3.30
CA LEU A 254 -16.33 5.54 3.48
C LEU A 254 -15.75 5.06 4.81
N PRO A 255 -16.37 4.09 5.49
CA PRO A 255 -15.82 3.59 6.74
C PRO A 255 -14.52 2.81 6.51
N TRP A 256 -13.56 3.02 7.40
CA TRP A 256 -12.27 2.31 7.44
C TRP A 256 -11.72 2.35 8.86
N ARG A 257 -10.70 1.55 9.13
CA ARG A 257 -10.06 1.44 10.45
C ARG A 257 -9.44 2.76 10.90
N GLN A 258 -10.15 3.53 11.72
CA GLN A 258 -9.62 4.78 12.30
C GLN A 258 -8.61 4.54 13.44
N SER A 259 -8.68 3.38 14.10
CA SER A 259 -7.76 3.03 15.18
C SER A 259 -6.40 2.56 14.64
N TRP A 260 -5.36 3.06 15.27
CA TRP A 260 -3.97 2.69 15.01
C TRP A 260 -3.39 1.84 16.14
N ASP A 261 -4.25 1.26 16.97
CA ASP A 261 -3.81 0.46 18.12
C ASP A 261 -3.08 -0.79 17.61
N ASP A 262 -1.88 -1.00 18.15
CA ASP A 262 -0.96 -2.10 17.86
C ASP A 262 -1.36 -3.41 18.55
#